data_AF-A0A1U8PN69-F1
#
_entry.id   AF-A0A1U8PN69-F1
#
_cell.length_a   1.000
_cell.length_b   1.000
_cell.length_c   1.000
_cell.angle_alpha   90.00
_cell.angle_beta   90.00
_cell.angle_gamma   90.00
#
_symmetry.space_group_name_H-M   'P 1'
#
loop_
_entity.id
_entity.type
_entity.pdbx_description
1 polymer ?
#
loop_
_entity_poly.entity_id
_entity_poly.type
_entity_poly.pdbx_seq_one_letter_code
_entity_poly.pdbx_strand_id
1 'polypeptide(L)'
;MATNGNEGGLKMIEELTTNAEQIQDEELGEILSRNAGTEYLRGFLHGQTEKQLFKKNVPIVTYEDLKPYIDRIANGETSDILLAEPVTGFFLSSGTSGGQPKLIPVSAEYHKKGALVGTFAQSPMMRHFGDINQAGKRMELMFARPEIETPSGLKAASVSTSIYNESKFRTN
;
A
#
# COMPACT_ATOMS: atom_id res chain seq x y z
N MET A 1 3.48 32.32 9.59
CA MET A 1 2.20 31.60 9.80
C MET A 1 2.21 30.30 8.98
N ALA A 2 2.92 29.28 9.47
CA ALA A 2 3.06 27.97 8.81
C ALA A 2 2.73 26.83 9.80
N THR A 3 1.67 27.00 10.58
CA THR A 3 1.30 26.11 11.71
C THR A 3 0.15 25.15 11.38
N ASN A 4 -0.60 25.37 10.30
CA ASN A 4 -1.87 24.67 10.08
C ASN A 4 -1.74 23.21 9.57
N GLY A 5 -0.64 22.84 8.91
CA GLY A 5 -0.45 21.47 8.39
C GLY A 5 -0.05 20.46 9.46
N ASN A 6 0.78 20.87 10.42
CA ASN A 6 1.31 20.01 11.48
C ASN A 6 0.22 19.62 12.49
N GLU A 7 -0.56 20.60 12.97
CA GLU A 7 -1.67 20.35 13.91
C GLU A 7 -2.73 19.41 13.31
N GLY A 8 -3.00 19.51 12.01
CA GLY A 8 -3.89 18.60 11.29
C GLY A 8 -3.41 17.15 11.33
N GLY A 9 -2.12 16.90 11.07
CA GLY A 9 -1.55 15.55 11.10
C GLY A 9 -1.56 14.93 12.50
N LEU A 10 -1.27 15.71 13.55
CA LEU A 10 -1.37 15.22 14.94
C LEU A 10 -2.80 14.91 15.35
N LYS A 11 -3.76 15.77 14.97
CA LYS A 11 -5.18 15.52 15.23
C LYS A 11 -5.66 14.24 14.55
N MET A 12 -5.24 14.00 13.30
CA MET A 12 -5.55 12.78 12.57
C MET A 12 -4.95 11.53 13.26
N ILE A 13 -3.72 11.59 13.75
CA ILE A 13 -3.12 10.48 14.52
C ILE A 13 -3.95 10.18 15.77
N GLU A 14 -4.34 11.20 16.53
CA GLU A 14 -5.16 11.04 17.74
C GLU A 14 -6.51 10.38 17.40
N GLU A 15 -7.18 10.86 16.34
CA GLU A 15 -8.47 10.31 15.89
C GLU A 15 -8.35 8.85 15.45
N LEU A 16 -7.34 8.52 14.64
CA LEU A 16 -7.10 7.16 14.16
C LEU A 16 -6.78 6.18 15.29
N THR A 17 -5.99 6.62 16.28
CA THR A 17 -5.58 5.77 17.41
C THR A 17 -6.64 5.65 18.48
N THR A 18 -7.46 6.68 18.69
CA THR A 18 -8.61 6.65 19.62
C THR A 18 -9.73 5.75 19.12
N ASN A 19 -10.03 5.79 17.81
CA ASN A 19 -11.16 5.07 17.21
C ASN A 19 -10.73 3.81 16.45
N ALA A 20 -9.59 3.22 16.79
CA ALA A 20 -8.93 2.19 16.00
C ALA A 20 -9.81 0.95 15.71
N GLU A 21 -10.62 0.51 16.68
CA GLU A 21 -11.52 -0.64 16.49
C GLU A 21 -12.59 -0.36 15.43
N GLN A 22 -13.28 0.78 15.54
CA GLN A 22 -14.31 1.18 14.59
C GLN A 22 -13.72 1.32 13.18
N ILE A 23 -12.58 2.02 13.06
CA ILE A 23 -11.92 2.27 11.78
C ILE A 23 -11.46 0.96 11.12
N GLN A 24 -10.95 0.01 11.90
CA GLN A 24 -10.57 -1.31 11.37
C GLN A 24 -11.77 -2.11 10.88
N ASP A 25 -12.91 -2.01 11.56
CA ASP A 25 -14.13 -2.70 11.15
C ASP A 25 -14.73 -2.11 9.88
N GLU A 26 -14.70 -0.78 9.74
CA GLU A 26 -15.08 -0.07 8.52
C GLU A 26 -14.14 -0.43 7.35
N GLU A 27 -12.82 -0.35 7.55
CA GLU A 27 -11.83 -0.67 6.50
C GLU A 27 -11.94 -2.13 6.04
N LEU A 28 -12.10 -3.09 6.96
CA LEU A 28 -12.34 -4.49 6.58
C LEU A 28 -13.65 -4.63 5.79
N GLY A 29 -14.72 -3.98 6.24
CA GLY A 29 -16.01 -4.00 5.55
C GLY A 29 -15.91 -3.46 4.12
N GLU A 30 -15.16 -2.37 3.91
CA GLU A 30 -14.89 -1.81 2.58
C GLU A 30 -14.07 -2.77 1.71
N ILE A 31 -12.99 -3.34 2.24
CA ILE A 31 -12.14 -4.30 1.51
C ILE A 31 -12.99 -5.49 1.06
N LEU A 32 -13.78 -6.08 1.95
CA LEU A 32 -14.62 -7.24 1.64
C LEU A 32 -15.71 -6.89 0.64
N SER A 33 -16.40 -5.76 0.83
CA SER A 33 -17.47 -5.31 -0.08
C SER A 33 -16.94 -5.04 -1.49
N ARG A 34 -15.81 -4.35 -1.59
CA ARG A 34 -15.17 -4.03 -2.88
C ARG A 34 -14.71 -5.28 -3.62
N ASN A 35 -14.16 -6.25 -2.89
CA ASN A 35 -13.52 -7.43 -3.47
C ASN A 35 -14.37 -8.70 -3.41
N ALA A 36 -15.64 -8.61 -3.00
CA ALA A 36 -16.54 -9.76 -2.81
C ALA A 36 -16.67 -10.67 -4.04
N GLY A 37 -16.57 -10.07 -5.24
CA GLY A 37 -16.65 -10.79 -6.52
C GLY A 37 -15.34 -11.37 -7.03
N THR A 38 -14.21 -11.08 -6.37
CA THR A 38 -12.90 -11.56 -6.83
C THR A 38 -12.80 -13.08 -6.77
N GLU A 39 -12.01 -13.70 -7.64
CA GLU A 39 -11.81 -15.15 -7.65
C GLU A 39 -11.43 -15.69 -6.27
N TYR A 40 -10.45 -15.04 -5.62
CA TYR A 40 -9.94 -15.46 -4.33
C TYR A 40 -11.01 -15.39 -3.22
N LEU A 41 -11.64 -14.23 -2.99
CA LEU A 41 -12.62 -14.12 -1.90
C LEU A 41 -13.90 -14.90 -2.18
N ARG A 42 -14.33 -15.02 -3.44
CA ARG A 42 -15.48 -15.86 -3.81
C ARG A 42 -15.25 -17.33 -3.48
N GLY A 43 -14.01 -17.81 -3.50
CA GLY A 43 -13.65 -19.17 -3.07
C GLY A 43 -13.90 -19.46 -1.59
N PHE A 44 -13.95 -18.43 -0.73
CA PHE A 44 -14.09 -18.59 0.73
C PHE A 44 -15.37 -17.98 1.30
N LEU A 45 -15.87 -16.90 0.70
CA LEU A 45 -16.98 -16.11 1.23
C LEU A 45 -18.21 -16.10 0.33
N HIS A 46 -18.10 -16.51 -0.94
CA HIS A 46 -19.23 -16.56 -1.87
C HIS A 46 -20.06 -15.25 -1.91
N GLY A 47 -19.40 -14.10 -1.79
CA GLY A 47 -20.03 -12.77 -1.80
C GLY A 47 -20.42 -12.21 -0.42
N GLN A 48 -20.25 -12.99 0.65
CA GLN A 48 -20.44 -12.53 2.04
C GLN A 48 -19.34 -11.55 2.45
N THR A 49 -19.68 -10.60 3.32
CA THR A 49 -18.80 -9.49 3.72
C THR A 49 -18.69 -9.34 5.24
N GLU A 50 -19.33 -10.24 5.99
CA GLU A 50 -19.37 -10.20 7.44
C GLU A 50 -18.01 -10.58 8.04
N LYS A 51 -17.48 -9.74 8.94
CA LYS A 51 -16.22 -9.93 9.68
C LYS A 51 -16.09 -11.33 10.30
N GLN A 52 -17.17 -11.89 10.83
CA GLN A 52 -17.13 -13.22 11.47
C GLN A 52 -16.95 -14.35 10.44
N LEU A 53 -17.53 -14.21 9.25
CA LEU A 53 -17.38 -15.18 8.17
C LEU A 53 -16.00 -15.06 7.53
N PHE A 54 -15.48 -13.84 7.38
CA PHE A 54 -14.08 -13.60 7.02
C PHE A 54 -13.11 -14.34 7.95
N LYS A 55 -13.23 -14.12 9.27
CA LYS A 55 -12.37 -14.77 10.28
C LYS A 55 -12.46 -16.29 10.27
N LYS A 56 -13.64 -16.84 9.95
CA LYS A 56 -13.90 -18.28 9.97
C LYS A 56 -13.42 -18.98 8.69
N ASN A 57 -13.60 -18.34 7.53
CA ASN A 57 -13.50 -19.01 6.23
C ASN A 57 -12.25 -18.62 5.44
N VAL A 58 -11.71 -17.41 5.62
CA VAL A 58 -10.52 -16.97 4.89
C VAL A 58 -9.25 -17.40 5.65
N PRO A 59 -8.38 -18.22 5.04
CA PRO A 59 -7.20 -18.73 5.72
C PRO A 59 -6.13 -17.65 5.91
N ILE A 60 -5.31 -17.82 6.95
CA ILE A 60 -4.04 -17.11 7.06
C ILE A 60 -3.07 -17.74 6.06
N VAL A 61 -2.50 -16.93 5.17
CA VAL A 61 -1.70 -17.39 4.03
C VAL A 61 -0.29 -16.79 4.03
N THR A 62 0.60 -17.46 3.33
CA THR A 62 1.95 -17.01 2.99
C THR A 62 1.99 -16.45 1.55
N TYR A 63 3.16 -15.96 1.14
CA TYR A 63 3.32 -15.49 -0.25
C TYR A 63 3.19 -16.64 -1.24
N GLU A 64 3.69 -17.81 -0.87
CA GLU A 64 3.72 -19.01 -1.69
C GLU A 64 2.30 -19.50 -2.04
N ASP A 65 1.34 -19.34 -1.12
CA ASP A 65 -0.07 -19.66 -1.34
C ASP A 65 -0.73 -18.68 -2.32
N LEU A 66 -0.30 -17.42 -2.34
CA LEU A 66 -0.82 -16.37 -3.22
C LEU A 66 -0.09 -16.28 -4.56
N LYS A 67 1.13 -16.81 -4.64
CA LYS A 67 2.01 -16.71 -5.81
C LYS A 67 1.32 -17.16 -7.11
N PRO A 68 0.54 -18.26 -7.17
CA PRO A 68 -0.13 -18.66 -8.40
C PRO A 68 -1.08 -17.59 -8.96
N TYR A 69 -1.82 -16.89 -8.07
CA TYR A 69 -2.71 -15.81 -8.46
C TYR A 69 -1.94 -14.58 -8.95
N ILE A 70 -0.86 -14.23 -8.24
CA ILE A 70 0.02 -13.10 -8.59
C ILE A 70 0.70 -13.35 -9.94
N ASP A 71 1.19 -14.56 -10.19
CA ASP A 71 1.82 -14.94 -11.45
C ASP A 71 0.84 -14.82 -12.62
N ARG A 72 -0.43 -15.23 -12.45
CA ARG A 72 -1.48 -15.07 -13.47
C ARG A 72 -1.69 -13.61 -13.86
N ILE A 73 -1.79 -12.71 -12.88
CA ILE A 73 -1.90 -11.27 -13.12
C ILE A 73 -0.63 -10.73 -13.83
N ALA A 74 0.56 -11.14 -13.36
CA ALA A 74 1.83 -10.74 -13.97
C ALA A 74 1.98 -11.23 -15.43
N ASN A 75 1.30 -12.33 -15.80
CA ASN A 75 1.25 -12.87 -17.16
C ASN A 75 0.09 -12.31 -18.00
N GLY A 76 -0.77 -11.44 -17.45
CA GLY A 76 -1.74 -10.66 -18.20
C GLY A 76 -3.20 -11.04 -17.97
N GLU A 77 -3.49 -11.94 -17.03
CA GLU A 77 -4.87 -12.11 -16.56
C GLU A 77 -5.33 -10.87 -15.78
N THR A 78 -6.65 -10.68 -15.70
CA THR A 78 -7.27 -9.54 -15.04
C THR A 78 -7.03 -9.54 -13.54
N SER A 79 -7.05 -8.36 -12.92
CA SER A 79 -6.79 -8.20 -11.49
C SER A 79 -7.88 -8.78 -10.60
N ASP A 80 -9.10 -8.99 -11.14
CA ASP A 80 -10.28 -9.53 -10.45
C ASP A 80 -10.06 -10.94 -9.86
N ILE A 81 -8.90 -11.54 -10.12
CA ILE A 81 -8.38 -12.68 -9.36
C ILE A 81 -8.21 -12.33 -7.87
N LEU A 82 -7.55 -11.21 -7.55
CA LEU A 82 -7.23 -10.78 -6.18
C LEU A 82 -7.83 -9.42 -5.79
N LEU A 83 -7.97 -8.50 -6.75
CA LEU A 83 -8.38 -7.12 -6.54
C LEU A 83 -9.42 -6.72 -7.58
N ALA A 84 -10.57 -6.21 -7.13
CA ALA A 84 -11.61 -5.72 -8.03
C ALA A 84 -11.17 -4.48 -8.83
N GLU A 85 -10.24 -3.69 -8.29
CA GLU A 85 -9.61 -2.60 -9.03
C GLU A 85 -8.40 -3.08 -9.83
N PRO A 86 -8.08 -2.42 -10.96
CA PRO A 86 -6.92 -2.77 -11.78
C PRO A 86 -5.59 -2.73 -11.02
N VAL A 87 -4.79 -3.76 -11.17
CA VAL A 87 -3.37 -3.74 -10.78
C VAL A 87 -2.61 -2.85 -11.76
N THR A 88 -1.97 -1.82 -11.23
CA THR A 88 -1.23 -0.80 -11.99
C THR A 88 0.26 -1.11 -12.11
N GLY A 89 0.75 -2.06 -11.32
CA GLY A 89 2.14 -2.48 -11.26
C GLY A 89 2.39 -3.36 -10.03
N PHE A 90 3.67 -3.63 -9.76
CA PHE A 90 4.08 -4.42 -8.60
C PHE A 90 5.18 -3.72 -7.80
N PHE A 91 5.14 -3.89 -6.48
CA PHE A 91 6.32 -3.66 -5.67
C PHE A 91 7.17 -4.91 -5.55
N LEU A 92 8.49 -4.73 -5.66
CA LEU A 92 9.48 -5.75 -5.36
C LEU A 92 9.84 -5.68 -3.88
N SER A 93 9.47 -6.71 -3.11
CA SER A 93 9.92 -6.86 -1.74
C SER A 93 11.40 -7.23 -1.68
N SER A 94 12.11 -6.81 -0.63
CA SER A 94 13.47 -7.29 -0.35
C SER A 94 13.49 -8.77 0.04
N GLY A 95 12.37 -9.31 0.54
CA GLY A 95 12.20 -10.73 0.78
C GLY A 95 12.00 -11.50 -0.53
N THR A 96 12.59 -12.69 -0.61
CA THR A 96 12.57 -13.51 -1.83
C THR A 96 11.71 -14.76 -1.69
N SER A 97 11.23 -15.29 -2.81
CA SER A 97 10.67 -16.64 -2.96
C SER A 97 11.33 -17.31 -4.16
N GLY A 98 11.93 -18.49 -3.98
CA GLY A 98 12.69 -19.17 -5.04
C GLY A 98 13.88 -18.36 -5.59
N GLY A 99 14.48 -17.49 -4.77
CA GLY A 99 15.60 -16.63 -5.17
C GLY A 99 15.20 -15.37 -5.95
N GLN A 100 13.91 -15.16 -6.21
CA GLN A 100 13.39 -13.95 -6.86
C GLN A 100 12.67 -13.05 -5.84
N PRO A 101 12.73 -11.72 -5.98
CA PRO A 101 11.95 -10.80 -5.17
C PRO A 101 10.45 -11.10 -5.25
N LYS A 102 9.74 -10.97 -4.14
CA LYS A 102 8.28 -11.13 -4.12
C LYS A 102 7.61 -9.95 -4.83
N LEU A 103 6.75 -10.25 -5.80
CA LEU A 103 5.88 -9.28 -6.47
C LEU A 103 4.64 -9.01 -5.62
N ILE A 104 4.45 -7.76 -5.19
CA ILE A 104 3.29 -7.32 -4.41
C ILE A 104 2.40 -6.45 -5.31
N PRO A 105 1.15 -6.87 -5.63
CA PRO A 105 0.27 -6.10 -6.50
C PRO A 105 -0.02 -4.71 -5.93
N VAL A 106 -0.05 -3.70 -6.80
CA VAL A 106 -0.31 -2.30 -6.42
C VAL A 106 -1.46 -1.73 -7.21
N SER A 107 -2.35 -1.02 -6.51
CA SER A 107 -3.47 -0.32 -7.10
C SER A 107 -3.35 1.20 -6.97
N ALA A 108 -4.21 1.93 -7.69
CA ALA A 108 -4.25 3.37 -7.61
C ALA A 108 -4.67 3.88 -6.21
N GLU A 109 -5.47 3.11 -5.48
CA GLU A 109 -5.86 3.45 -4.12
C GLU A 109 -4.68 3.48 -3.15
N TYR A 110 -3.75 2.53 -3.27
CA TYR A 110 -2.53 2.50 -2.46
C TYR A 110 -1.77 3.84 -2.55
N HIS A 111 -1.59 4.35 -3.77
CA HIS A 111 -0.88 5.62 -3.99
C HIS A 111 -1.56 6.82 -3.32
N LYS A 112 -2.90 6.82 -3.23
CA LYS A 112 -3.65 7.87 -2.53
C LYS A 112 -3.41 7.83 -1.02
N LYS A 113 -3.48 6.64 -0.40
CA LYS A 113 -3.24 6.47 1.05
C LYS A 113 -1.76 6.75 1.40
N GLY A 114 -0.83 6.40 0.52
CA GLY A 114 0.62 6.63 0.70
C GLY A 114 1.01 8.11 0.91
N ALA A 115 0.23 9.06 0.38
CA ALA A 115 0.47 10.49 0.58
C ALA A 115 0.40 10.92 2.06
N LEU A 116 -0.33 10.19 2.91
CA LEU A 116 -0.46 10.49 4.33
C LEU A 116 0.78 10.13 5.15
N VAL A 117 1.62 9.21 4.66
CA VAL A 117 2.83 8.74 5.37
C VAL A 117 3.78 9.90 5.67
N GLY A 118 3.96 10.82 4.71
CA GLY A 118 4.78 12.01 4.90
C GLY A 118 4.25 12.91 6.02
N THR A 119 2.93 13.14 6.04
CA THR A 119 2.26 13.93 7.09
C THR A 119 2.44 13.28 8.46
N PHE A 120 2.21 11.96 8.57
CA PHE A 120 2.34 11.25 9.85
C PHE A 120 3.78 11.19 10.36
N ALA A 121 4.77 11.16 9.48
CA ALA A 121 6.17 11.23 9.89
C ALA A 121 6.58 12.65 10.30
N GLN A 122 6.16 13.68 9.56
CA GLN A 122 6.60 15.06 9.80
C GLN A 122 5.93 15.70 11.03
N SER A 123 4.66 15.43 11.28
CA SER A 123 3.91 16.08 12.35
C SER A 123 4.53 15.86 13.75
N PRO A 124 4.81 14.62 14.19
CA PRO A 124 5.50 14.38 15.46
C PRO A 124 6.90 14.98 15.49
N MET A 125 7.65 14.87 14.38
CA MET A 125 9.01 15.45 14.29
C MET A 125 8.99 16.96 14.53
N MET A 126 8.08 17.68 13.88
CA MET A 126 7.94 19.13 14.06
C MET A 126 7.50 19.52 15.47
N ARG A 127 6.65 18.72 16.11
CA ARG A 127 6.24 18.94 17.51
C ARG A 127 7.42 18.85 18.48
N HIS A 128 8.31 17.88 18.27
CA HIS A 128 9.41 17.60 19.20
C HIS A 128 10.68 18.40 18.92
N PHE A 129 10.96 18.69 17.65
CA PHE A 129 12.22 19.30 17.22
C PHE A 129 12.05 20.69 16.59
N GLY A 130 10.82 21.22 16.55
CA GLY A 130 10.50 22.47 15.86
C GLY A 130 10.47 22.30 14.34
N ASP A 131 10.29 23.41 13.61
CA ASP A 131 10.27 23.38 12.14
C ASP A 131 11.70 23.17 11.59
N ILE A 132 12.07 21.90 11.44
CA ILE A 132 13.36 21.48 10.89
C ILE A 132 13.60 21.96 9.45
N ASN A 133 12.54 22.35 8.72
CA ASN A 133 12.68 22.89 7.37
C ASN A 133 13.11 24.36 7.37
N GLN A 134 12.92 25.09 8.48
CA GLN A 134 13.43 26.45 8.65
C GLN A 134 14.87 26.48 9.18
N ALA A 135 15.28 25.45 9.92
CA ALA A 135 16.59 25.40 10.57
C ALA A 135 17.76 25.06 9.61
N GLY A 136 17.49 24.53 8.41
CA GLY A 136 18.53 24.22 7.42
C GLY A 136 18.09 23.24 6.35
N LYS A 137 19.08 22.68 5.64
CA LYS A 137 18.88 21.59 4.67
C LYS A 137 19.35 20.27 5.27
N ARG A 138 18.70 19.17 4.89
CA ARG A 138 19.12 17.80 5.25
C ARG A 138 19.83 17.14 4.07
N MET A 139 20.85 16.34 4.38
CA MET A 139 21.53 15.51 3.39
C MET A 139 20.92 14.10 3.43
N GLU A 140 20.31 13.68 2.32
CA GLU A 140 19.76 12.33 2.16
C GLU A 140 20.44 11.65 0.98
N LEU A 141 21.00 10.46 1.21
CA LEU A 141 21.59 9.62 0.17
C LEU A 141 20.55 8.61 -0.30
N MET A 142 19.85 8.94 -1.39
CA MET A 142 18.76 8.15 -1.95
C MET A 142 19.21 7.44 -3.22
N PHE A 143 18.92 6.14 -3.31
CA PHE A 143 19.34 5.31 -4.43
C PHE A 143 18.13 4.57 -5.03
N ALA A 144 17.90 4.79 -6.32
CA ALA A 144 16.98 3.99 -7.11
C ALA A 144 17.66 2.70 -7.57
N ARG A 145 16.86 1.66 -7.78
CA ARG A 145 17.28 0.41 -8.44
C ARG A 145 16.60 0.31 -9.81
N PRO A 146 17.09 -0.54 -10.73
CA PRO A 146 16.41 -0.78 -11.99
C PRO A 146 14.99 -1.28 -11.77
N GLU A 147 14.05 -0.76 -12.57
CA GLU A 147 12.71 -1.33 -12.72
C GLU A 147 12.80 -2.58 -13.61
N ILE A 148 11.88 -3.52 -13.42
CA ILE A 148 11.67 -4.64 -14.34
C ILE A 148 10.24 -4.59 -14.88
N GLU A 149 9.99 -5.30 -15.96
CA GLU A 149 8.65 -5.46 -16.51
C GLU A 149 8.22 -6.92 -16.40
N THR A 150 6.96 -7.14 -16.04
CA THR A 150 6.34 -8.47 -16.09
C THR A 150 6.08 -8.87 -17.54
N PRO A 151 5.78 -10.15 -17.84
CA PRO A 151 5.40 -10.58 -19.18
C PRO A 151 4.20 -9.82 -19.78
N SER A 152 3.29 -9.32 -18.95
CA SER A 152 2.18 -8.47 -19.36
C SER A 152 2.53 -6.99 -19.60
N GLY A 153 3.79 -6.59 -19.37
CA GLY A 153 4.25 -5.21 -19.49
C GLY A 153 3.96 -4.33 -18.26
N LEU A 154 3.49 -4.91 -17.15
CA LEU A 154 3.35 -4.16 -15.90
C LEU A 154 4.72 -3.90 -15.28
N LYS A 155 4.93 -2.66 -14.81
CA LYS A 155 6.17 -2.30 -14.13
C LYS A 155 6.26 -2.94 -12.75
N ALA A 156 7.45 -3.37 -12.37
CA ALA A 156 7.78 -3.80 -11.02
C ALA A 156 9.06 -3.12 -10.51
N ALA A 157 8.97 -2.50 -9.34
CA ALA A 157 10.09 -1.76 -8.74
C ALA A 157 10.01 -1.80 -7.20
N SER A 158 11.10 -1.46 -6.50
CA SER A 158 10.98 -1.22 -5.05
C SER A 158 10.10 0.00 -4.78
N VAL A 159 9.41 0.05 -3.63
CA VAL A 159 8.59 1.21 -3.22
C VAL A 159 9.38 2.52 -3.32
N SER A 160 10.64 2.51 -2.84
CA SER A 160 11.52 3.68 -2.91
C SER A 160 11.81 4.13 -4.34
N THR A 161 12.12 3.19 -5.24
CA THR A 161 12.39 3.49 -6.66
C THR A 161 11.16 4.09 -7.33
N SER A 162 9.98 3.52 -7.08
CA SER A 162 8.71 4.06 -7.60
C SER A 162 8.51 5.51 -7.18
N ILE A 163 8.72 5.83 -5.90
CA ILE A 163 8.60 7.20 -5.38
C ILE A 163 9.63 8.14 -6.03
N TYR A 164 10.88 7.73 -6.17
CA TYR A 164 11.95 8.56 -6.75
C TYR A 164 11.74 8.84 -8.26
N ASN A 165 10.98 7.97 -8.94
CA ASN A 165 10.65 8.12 -10.34
C ASN A 165 9.41 8.99 -10.58
N GLU A 166 8.64 9.34 -9.54
CA GLU A 166 7.52 10.28 -9.66
C GLU A 166 8.01 11.68 -10.04
N SER A 167 7.24 12.35 -10.92
CA SER A 167 7.59 13.70 -11.42
C SER A 167 7.75 14.72 -10.29
N LYS A 168 6.91 14.62 -9.25
CA LYS A 168 6.94 15.48 -8.06
C LYS A 168 8.26 15.35 -7.28
N PHE A 169 8.89 14.18 -7.29
CA PHE A 169 10.16 13.96 -6.61
C PHE A 169 11.33 14.57 -7.39
N ARG A 170 11.31 14.43 -8.73
CA ARG A 170 12.40 14.89 -9.61
C ARG A 170 12.42 16.41 -9.85
N THR A 171 11.36 17.12 -9.49
CA THR A 171 11.20 18.57 -9.77
C THR A 171 11.40 19.47 -8.55
N ASN A 172 11.74 18.90 -7.39
CA ASN A 172 12.09 19.63 -6.16
C ASN A 172 13.60 19.89 -6.04
#